data_AF-R9WTJ4-F1
#
_entry.id   AF-R9WTJ4-F1
#
_cell.length_a   1.000
_cell.length_b   1.000
_cell.length_c   1.000
_cell.angle_alpha   90.00
_cell.angle_beta   90.00
_cell.angle_gamma   90.00
#
_symmetry.space_group_name_H-M   'P 1'
#
loop_
_entity.id
_entity.type
_entity.pdbx_description
1 polymer ?
#
loop_
_entity_poly.entity_id
_entity_poly.type
_entity_poly.pdbx_seq_one_letter_code
_entity_poly.pdbx_strand_id
1 'polypeptide(L)'
;MRNWKQAIITQIVKWLTLLLPEGCQADIFAFQQQLELEQQNNTEIQLEILKVVKDAYIGLLKSIPTNLITFLEKLNPNYWTIQIYGTNYYPQALAQVETEFLKDYYNINHKSMQISGIALIIFYIILGVLDIWCLPEVKVTAWLIKLFVCFMLFLTTYLAFCPIVFNRYNQQIISFSLVTTVLGIILCMSLSRIDELGYHTYYGALLLIIFYTYLNSGLRFFNALIVSSILLFGYGVMNYVNQSTILDLHINNLRHFNNYFF
;
A
#
# COMPACT_ATOMS: atom_id res chain seq x y z
N MET A 1 19.47 -16.64 17.56
CA MET A 1 18.30 -15.75 17.41
C MET A 1 18.42 -15.05 16.05
N ARG A 2 17.54 -15.34 15.08
CA ARG A 2 17.50 -14.65 13.79
C ARG A 2 17.32 -13.15 14.08
N ASN A 3 18.08 -12.26 13.44
CA ASN A 3 18.02 -10.83 13.73
C ASN A 3 16.84 -10.24 12.93
N TRP A 4 15.71 -9.98 13.58
CA TRP A 4 14.45 -9.69 12.88
C TRP A 4 14.48 -8.41 12.04
N LYS A 5 15.31 -7.45 12.44
CA LYS A 5 15.58 -6.25 11.64
C LYS A 5 16.18 -6.63 10.28
N GLN A 6 17.12 -7.57 10.24
CA GLN A 6 17.69 -8.07 8.99
C GLN A 6 16.63 -8.76 8.14
N ALA A 7 15.80 -9.62 8.73
CA ALA A 7 14.75 -10.33 7.97
C ALA A 7 13.74 -9.38 7.31
N ILE A 8 13.34 -8.30 7.98
CA ILE A 8 12.42 -7.30 7.42
C ILE A 8 13.10 -6.53 6.27
N ILE A 9 14.34 -6.07 6.48
CA ILE A 9 15.07 -5.30 5.47
C ILE A 9 15.32 -6.16 4.22
N THR A 10 15.79 -7.40 4.40
CA THR A 10 16.02 -8.33 3.29
C THR A 10 14.74 -8.56 2.49
N GLN A 11 13.59 -8.68 3.16
CA GLN A 11 12.33 -8.92 2.46
C GLN A 11 11.83 -7.68 1.71
N ILE A 12 11.98 -6.49 2.29
CA ILE A 12 11.65 -5.23 1.63
C ILE A 12 12.55 -5.02 0.40
N VAL A 13 13.86 -5.23 0.55
CA VAL A 13 14.82 -5.11 -0.55
C VAL A 13 14.45 -6.08 -1.67
N LYS A 14 14.20 -7.35 -1.34
CA LYS A 14 13.80 -8.38 -2.30
C LYS A 14 12.54 -7.98 -3.08
N TRP A 15 11.53 -7.44 -2.40
CA TRP A 15 10.29 -6.97 -3.03
C TRP A 15 10.52 -5.80 -3.98
N LEU A 16 11.30 -4.82 -3.54
CA LEU A 16 11.61 -3.65 -4.35
C LEU A 16 12.49 -4.00 -5.56
N THR A 17 13.43 -4.94 -5.43
CA THR A 17 14.20 -5.45 -6.57
C THR A 17 13.32 -6.15 -7.59
N LEU A 18 12.39 -6.99 -7.16
CA LEU A 18 11.53 -7.78 -8.05
C LEU A 18 10.52 -6.96 -8.84
N LEU A 19 10.22 -5.75 -8.38
CA LEU A 19 9.33 -4.81 -9.05
C LEU A 19 10.03 -4.02 -10.17
N LEU A 20 11.36 -4.09 -10.27
CA LEU A 20 12.12 -3.42 -11.34
C LEU A 20 12.11 -4.25 -12.64
N PRO A 21 12.29 -3.62 -13.81
CA PRO A 21 12.43 -4.34 -15.08
C PRO A 21 13.60 -5.33 -15.06
N GLU A 22 13.51 -6.42 -15.84
CA GLU A 22 14.50 -7.51 -15.85
C GLU A 22 15.96 -7.04 -16.03
N GLY A 23 16.20 -5.99 -16.83
CA GLY A 23 17.53 -5.40 -16.98
C GLY A 23 18.08 -4.82 -15.67
N CYS A 24 17.27 -4.05 -14.94
CA CYS A 24 17.66 -3.48 -13.65
C CYS A 24 17.82 -4.58 -12.57
N GLN A 25 17.05 -5.67 -12.66
CA GLN A 25 17.20 -6.81 -11.75
C GLN A 25 18.55 -7.49 -11.93
N ALA A 26 18.97 -7.70 -13.18
CA ALA A 26 20.27 -8.30 -13.50
C ALA A 26 21.43 -7.43 -12.98
N ASP A 27 21.34 -6.11 -13.16
CA ASP A 27 22.34 -5.17 -12.66
C ASP A 27 22.45 -5.19 -11.12
N ILE A 28 21.31 -5.25 -10.43
CA ILE A 28 21.28 -5.31 -8.96
C ILE A 28 21.79 -6.66 -8.45
N PHE A 29 21.49 -7.76 -9.15
CA PHE A 29 22.01 -9.08 -8.81
C PHE A 29 23.53 -9.16 -8.99
N ALA A 30 24.06 -8.61 -10.10
CA ALA A 30 25.50 -8.50 -10.32
C ALA A 30 26.18 -7.63 -9.25
N PHE A 31 25.56 -6.52 -8.85
CA PHE A 31 26.04 -5.66 -7.77
C PHE A 31 26.04 -6.37 -6.40
N GLN A 32 24.97 -7.11 -6.11
CA GLN A 32 24.88 -7.93 -4.89
C GLN A 32 26.00 -8.99 -4.85
N GLN A 33 26.25 -9.66 -5.97
CA GLN A 33 27.31 -10.67 -6.07
C GLN A 33 28.71 -10.07 -5.87
N GLN A 34 28.93 -8.84 -6.35
CA GLN A 34 30.17 -8.11 -6.13
C GLN A 34 30.38 -7.73 -4.65
N LEU A 35 29.33 -7.26 -3.96
CA LEU A 35 29.38 -6.95 -2.53
C LEU A 35 29.58 -8.18 -1.65
N GLU A 36 29.02 -9.33 -2.04
CA GLU A 36 29.24 -10.61 -1.35
C GLU A 36 30.70 -11.08 -1.46
N LEU A 37 31.38 -10.78 -2.58
CA LEU A 37 32.81 -11.06 -2.77
C LEU A 37 33.73 -10.15 -1.94
N GLU A 38 33.28 -8.95 -1.58
CA GLU A 38 34.03 -8.00 -0.75
C GLU A 38 33.95 -8.29 0.77
N GLN A 39 33.36 -9.42 1.18
CA GLN A 39 33.20 -9.83 2.59
C GLN A 39 32.53 -8.77 3.50
N GLN A 40 31.65 -7.95 2.95
CA GLN A 40 30.89 -6.98 3.75
C GLN A 40 29.85 -7.68 4.64
N ASN A 41 29.50 -7.01 5.75
CA ASN A 41 28.53 -7.56 6.68
C ASN A 41 27.12 -7.55 6.05
N ASN A 42 26.32 -8.60 6.27
CA ASN A 42 25.05 -8.81 5.56
C ASN A 42 24.05 -7.62 5.72
N THR A 43 24.15 -6.88 6.81
CA THR A 43 23.35 -5.67 7.05
C THR A 43 23.77 -4.47 6.19
N GLU A 44 25.06 -4.32 5.92
CA GLU A 44 25.61 -3.23 5.08
C GLU A 44 25.29 -3.48 3.62
N ILE A 45 25.41 -4.74 3.17
CA ILE A 45 25.01 -5.18 1.83
C ILE A 45 23.56 -4.80 1.53
N GLN A 46 22.63 -5.08 2.46
CA GLN A 46 21.20 -4.77 2.24
C GLN A 46 20.90 -3.27 2.19
N LEU A 47 21.64 -2.45 2.93
CA LEU A 47 21.50 -0.99 2.91
C LEU A 47 22.06 -0.38 1.61
N GLU A 48 23.18 -0.90 1.11
CA GLU A 48 23.75 -0.54 -0.19
C GLU A 48 22.79 -0.88 -1.33
N ILE A 49 22.25 -2.11 -1.35
CA ILE A 49 21.27 -2.53 -2.35
C ILE A 49 20.01 -1.66 -2.30
N LEU A 50 19.53 -1.30 -1.11
CA LEU A 50 18.35 -0.43 -0.98
C LEU A 50 18.56 0.95 -1.61
N LYS A 51 19.78 1.51 -1.55
CA LYS A 51 20.11 2.77 -2.23
C LYS A 51 20.06 2.61 -3.75
N VAL A 52 20.70 1.57 -4.29
CA VAL A 52 20.73 1.29 -5.73
C VAL A 52 19.31 1.06 -6.27
N VAL A 53 18.50 0.29 -5.56
CA VAL A 53 17.09 0.08 -5.88
C VAL A 53 16.31 1.39 -5.91
N LYS A 54 16.50 2.26 -4.89
CA LYS A 54 15.87 3.58 -4.85
C LYS A 54 16.25 4.43 -6.07
N ASP A 55 17.53 4.44 -6.44
CA ASP A 55 18.01 5.21 -7.58
C ASP A 55 17.47 4.67 -8.91
N ALA A 56 17.34 3.34 -9.04
CA ALA A 56 16.71 2.71 -10.19
C ALA A 56 15.23 3.11 -10.32
N TYR A 57 14.48 3.16 -9.21
CA TYR A 57 13.10 3.66 -9.21
C TYR A 57 13.00 5.14 -9.60
N ILE A 58 13.92 5.98 -9.13
CA ILE A 58 13.96 7.40 -9.51
C ILE A 58 14.26 7.54 -11.01
N GLY A 59 15.17 6.74 -11.55
CA GLY A 59 15.45 6.67 -12.99
C GLY A 59 14.22 6.24 -13.79
N LEU A 60 13.50 5.23 -13.30
CA LEU A 60 12.29 4.73 -13.93
C LEU A 60 11.17 5.78 -13.92
N LEU A 61 10.97 6.48 -12.80
CA LEU A 61 10.06 7.63 -12.69
C LEU A 61 10.39 8.75 -13.69
N LYS A 62 11.68 9.04 -13.90
CA LYS A 62 12.13 10.02 -14.90
C LYS A 62 11.96 9.55 -16.34
N SER A 63 11.95 8.23 -16.55
CA SER A 63 11.75 7.61 -17.86
C SER A 63 10.28 7.48 -18.27
N ILE A 64 9.34 7.86 -17.39
CA ILE A 64 7.91 7.79 -17.69
C ILE A 64 7.62 8.68 -18.91
N PRO A 65 7.09 8.12 -20.01
CA PRO A 65 6.84 8.89 -21.22
C PRO A 65 5.82 10.00 -20.94
N THR A 66 6.00 11.17 -21.55
CA THR A 66 5.09 12.32 -21.46
C THR A 66 3.64 11.97 -21.82
N ASN A 67 3.43 10.95 -22.65
CA ASN A 67 2.11 10.40 -22.99
C ASN A 67 1.38 9.79 -21.77
N LEU A 68 2.12 9.23 -20.81
CA LEU A 68 1.56 8.63 -19.61
C LEU A 68 1.23 9.70 -18.56
N ILE A 69 2.03 10.77 -18.50
CA ILE A 69 1.72 11.97 -17.69
C ILE A 69 0.43 12.61 -18.19
N THR A 70 0.31 12.85 -19.50
CA THR A 70 -0.91 13.40 -20.10
C THR A 70 -2.12 12.47 -19.97
N PHE A 71 -1.91 11.15 -19.97
CA PHE A 71 -2.96 10.19 -19.64
C PHE A 71 -3.39 10.25 -18.17
N LEU A 72 -2.45 10.36 -17.23
CA LEU A 72 -2.74 10.54 -15.80
C LEU A 72 -3.47 11.87 -15.54
N GLU A 73 -3.11 12.94 -16.25
CA GLU A 73 -3.86 14.20 -16.22
C GLU A 73 -5.30 14.02 -16.73
N LYS A 74 -5.50 13.23 -17.80
CA LYS A 74 -6.83 12.90 -18.34
C LYS A 74 -7.66 11.99 -17.42
N LEU A 75 -7.00 11.21 -16.56
CA LEU A 75 -7.65 10.41 -15.52
C LEU A 75 -8.13 11.28 -14.35
N ASN A 76 -7.83 12.58 -14.33
CA ASN A 76 -8.48 13.50 -13.41
C ASN A 76 -9.99 13.50 -13.65
N PRO A 77 -10.84 13.11 -12.67
CA PRO A 77 -12.27 13.13 -12.83
C PRO A 77 -12.76 14.57 -13.05
N ASN A 78 -11.98 15.57 -12.66
CA ASN A 78 -12.24 16.97 -12.95
C ASN A 78 -11.63 17.44 -14.29
N TYR A 79 -10.86 16.61 -15.02
CA TYR A 79 -10.23 16.98 -16.29
C TYR A 79 -11.27 17.43 -17.31
N TRP A 80 -12.30 16.60 -17.53
CA TRP A 80 -13.38 16.92 -18.45
C TRP A 80 -14.18 18.12 -17.98
N THR A 81 -14.43 18.26 -16.68
CA THR A 81 -15.15 19.40 -16.11
C THR A 81 -14.37 20.70 -16.34
N ILE A 82 -13.07 20.72 -16.08
CA ILE A 82 -12.19 21.86 -16.31
C ILE A 82 -12.07 22.17 -17.81
N GLN A 83 -12.00 21.15 -18.66
CA GLN A 83 -11.88 21.35 -20.10
C GLN A 83 -13.19 21.81 -20.77
N ILE A 84 -14.34 21.33 -20.31
CA ILE A 84 -15.67 21.67 -20.84
C ILE A 84 -16.14 23.03 -20.31
N TYR A 85 -15.93 23.30 -19.01
CA TYR A 85 -16.47 24.50 -18.35
C TYR A 85 -15.41 25.58 -18.10
N GLY A 86 -14.14 25.22 -17.91
CA GLY A 86 -13.08 26.15 -17.51
C GLY A 86 -12.51 27.03 -18.63
N THR A 87 -12.76 26.71 -19.91
CA THR A 87 -12.28 27.53 -21.04
C THR A 87 -13.26 28.66 -21.42
N ASN A 88 -14.56 28.51 -21.12
CA ASN A 88 -15.61 29.44 -21.58
C ASN A 88 -16.48 30.04 -20.46
N TYR A 89 -16.51 29.47 -19.26
CA TYR A 89 -17.30 29.96 -18.13
C TYR A 89 -16.43 30.36 -16.94
N TYR A 90 -16.84 31.44 -16.26
CA TYR A 90 -16.13 32.14 -15.18
C TYR A 90 -15.36 31.18 -14.25
N PRO A 91 -14.01 31.08 -14.38
CA PRO A 91 -13.20 30.18 -13.56
C PRO A 91 -13.29 30.50 -12.06
N GLN A 92 -13.60 31.75 -11.72
CA GLN A 92 -13.87 32.18 -10.36
C GLN A 92 -15.14 31.58 -9.76
N ALA A 93 -16.21 31.43 -10.55
CA ALA A 93 -17.47 30.84 -10.07
C ALA A 93 -17.32 29.34 -9.82
N LEU A 94 -16.62 28.62 -10.71
CA LEU A 94 -16.34 27.20 -10.53
C LEU A 94 -15.47 26.96 -9.29
N ALA A 95 -14.43 27.78 -9.10
CA ALA A 95 -13.58 27.71 -7.91
C ALA A 95 -14.38 27.99 -6.63
N GLN A 96 -15.30 28.96 -6.63
CA GLN A 96 -16.15 29.25 -5.49
C GLN A 96 -17.06 28.06 -5.15
N VAL A 97 -17.77 27.51 -6.13
CA VAL A 97 -18.64 26.34 -5.94
C VAL A 97 -17.85 25.15 -5.42
N GLU A 98 -16.65 24.89 -5.96
CA GLU A 98 -15.78 23.82 -5.47
C GLU A 98 -15.37 24.06 -4.01
N THR A 99 -14.97 25.28 -3.65
CA THR A 99 -14.59 25.59 -2.26
C THR A 99 -15.74 25.45 -1.27
N GLU A 100 -16.95 25.86 -1.64
CA GLU A 100 -18.14 25.68 -0.81
C GLU A 100 -18.51 24.20 -0.69
N PHE A 101 -18.49 23.46 -1.80
CA PHE A 101 -18.71 22.02 -1.81
C PHE A 101 -17.71 21.29 -0.90
N LEU A 102 -16.43 21.63 -0.95
CA LEU A 102 -15.41 20.99 -0.10
C LEU A 102 -15.64 21.25 1.39
N LYS A 103 -16.07 22.46 1.73
CA LYS A 103 -16.38 22.86 3.11
C LYS A 103 -17.63 22.12 3.62
N ASP A 104 -18.67 22.03 2.82
CA ASP A 104 -19.90 21.32 3.17
C ASP A 104 -19.71 19.82 3.23
N TYR A 105 -18.98 19.24 2.27
CA TYR A 105 -18.62 17.82 2.28
C TYR A 105 -17.86 17.45 3.55
N TYR A 106 -16.91 18.29 3.97
CA TYR A 106 -16.20 18.10 5.24
C TYR A 106 -17.18 18.13 6.42
N ASN A 107 -18.01 19.18 6.53
CA ASN A 107 -18.93 19.34 7.67
C ASN A 107 -19.92 18.19 7.80
N ILE A 108 -20.44 17.69 6.68
CA ILE A 108 -21.40 16.57 6.65
C ILE A 108 -20.70 15.25 7.02
N ASN A 109 -19.53 14.98 6.43
CA ASN A 109 -18.87 13.68 6.55
C ASN A 109 -17.87 13.57 7.71
N HIS A 110 -17.53 14.66 8.38
CA HIS A 110 -16.52 14.68 9.44
C HIS A 110 -16.79 13.65 10.55
N LYS A 111 -18.03 13.58 11.05
CA LYS A 111 -18.41 12.58 12.06
C LYS A 111 -18.33 11.16 11.52
N SER A 112 -18.74 10.94 10.28
CA SER A 112 -18.65 9.64 9.62
C SER A 112 -17.18 9.20 9.49
N MET A 113 -16.27 10.10 9.11
CA MET A 113 -14.82 9.83 9.01
C MET A 113 -14.19 9.49 10.37
N GLN A 114 -14.63 10.13 11.45
CA GLN A 114 -14.15 9.82 12.81
C GLN A 114 -14.61 8.43 13.27
N ILE A 115 -15.90 8.13 13.07
CA ILE A 115 -16.48 6.83 13.41
C ILE A 115 -15.84 5.72 12.56
N SER A 116 -15.59 5.99 11.28
CA SER A 116 -14.94 5.03 10.40
C SER A 116 -13.50 4.74 10.86
N GLY A 117 -12.73 5.73 11.31
CA GLY A 117 -11.39 5.53 11.88
C GLY A 117 -11.41 4.60 13.11
N ILE A 118 -12.39 4.75 14.00
CA ILE A 118 -12.59 3.85 15.13
C ILE A 118 -12.95 2.44 14.65
N ALA A 119 -13.86 2.32 13.68
CA ALA A 119 -14.24 1.02 13.12
C ALA A 119 -13.04 0.29 12.48
N LEU A 120 -12.13 1.02 11.83
CA LEU A 120 -10.90 0.46 11.26
C LEU A 120 -9.97 -0.10 12.35
N ILE A 121 -9.81 0.60 13.47
CA ILE A 121 -9.04 0.11 14.63
C ILE A 121 -9.67 -1.18 15.18
N ILE A 122 -10.99 -1.19 15.39
CA ILE A 122 -11.71 -2.37 15.90
C ILE A 122 -11.51 -3.56 14.95
N PHE A 123 -11.70 -3.33 13.66
CA PHE A 123 -11.46 -4.35 12.64
C PHE A 123 -10.04 -4.91 12.71
N TYR A 124 -9.03 -4.04 12.82
CA TYR A 124 -7.64 -4.45 12.90
C TYR A 124 -7.30 -5.22 14.19
N ILE A 125 -7.92 -4.87 15.31
CA ILE A 125 -7.80 -5.61 16.57
C ILE A 125 -8.41 -7.01 16.44
N ILE A 126 -9.60 -7.13 15.83
CA ILE A 126 -10.22 -8.43 15.55
C ILE A 126 -9.30 -9.30 14.70
N LEU A 127 -8.67 -8.72 13.67
CA LEU A 127 -7.65 -9.44 12.90
C LEU A 127 -6.49 -9.88 13.80
N GLY A 128 -5.99 -9.05 14.72
CA GLY A 128 -4.92 -9.43 15.65
C GLY A 128 -5.29 -10.60 16.57
N VAL A 129 -6.54 -10.67 17.03
CA VAL A 129 -7.06 -11.80 17.81
C VAL A 129 -7.13 -13.06 16.95
N LEU A 130 -7.53 -12.92 15.67
CA LEU A 130 -7.61 -14.04 14.73
C LEU A 130 -6.24 -14.72 14.46
N ASP A 131 -5.13 -13.99 14.62
CA ASP A 131 -3.76 -14.51 14.42
C ASP A 131 -3.42 -15.68 15.35
N ILE A 132 -4.07 -15.78 16.51
CA ILE A 132 -3.85 -16.88 17.45
C ILE A 132 -4.10 -18.23 16.77
N TRP A 133 -5.06 -18.28 15.84
CA TRP A 133 -5.42 -19.48 15.08
C TRP A 133 -4.84 -19.48 13.67
N CYS A 134 -4.78 -18.32 13.01
CA CYS A 134 -4.35 -18.25 11.62
C CYS A 134 -2.82 -18.24 11.43
N LEU A 135 -2.05 -17.75 12.40
CA LEU A 135 -0.60 -17.55 12.31
C LEU A 135 0.13 -18.06 13.57
N PRO A 136 -0.02 -19.35 13.95
CA PRO A 136 0.50 -19.85 15.22
C PRO A 136 2.03 -19.84 15.30
N GLU A 137 2.74 -20.00 14.17
CA GLU A 137 4.20 -20.10 14.15
C GLU A 137 4.85 -18.72 14.07
N VAL A 138 4.25 -17.80 13.32
CA VAL A 138 4.75 -16.43 13.15
C VAL A 138 4.03 -15.42 14.05
N LYS A 139 3.34 -15.88 15.10
CA LYS A 139 2.51 -15.03 15.99
C LYS A 139 3.25 -13.82 16.55
N VAL A 140 4.50 -13.98 16.98
CA VAL A 140 5.30 -12.90 17.60
C VAL A 140 5.62 -11.82 16.56
N THR A 141 5.92 -12.22 15.32
CA THR A 141 6.19 -11.37 14.14
C THR A 141 4.96 -10.60 13.76
N ALA A 142 3.86 -11.32 13.57
CA ALA A 142 2.59 -10.74 13.19
C ALA A 142 2.13 -9.74 14.25
N TRP A 143 2.24 -10.08 15.53
CA TRP A 143 1.83 -9.19 16.62
C TRP A 143 2.69 -7.93 16.74
N LEU A 144 4.00 -8.01 16.56
CA LEU A 144 4.85 -6.81 16.55
C LEU A 144 4.48 -5.86 15.41
N ILE A 145 4.25 -6.39 14.21
CA ILE A 145 3.78 -5.60 13.06
C ILE A 145 2.41 -4.99 13.36
N LYS A 146 1.49 -5.78 13.93
CA LYS A 146 0.15 -5.32 14.25
C LYS A 146 0.12 -4.27 15.35
N LEU A 147 0.98 -4.37 16.37
CA LEU A 147 1.10 -3.33 17.39
C LEU A 147 1.59 -2.01 16.79
N PHE A 148 2.58 -2.07 15.90
CA PHE A 148 3.07 -0.88 15.19
C PHE A 148 1.96 -0.25 14.32
N VAL A 149 1.25 -1.05 13.53
CA VAL A 149 0.15 -0.56 12.69
C VAL A 149 -0.99 -0.03 13.56
N CYS A 150 -1.34 -0.71 14.65
CA CYS A 150 -2.37 -0.27 15.58
C CYS A 150 -1.99 1.09 16.21
N PHE A 151 -0.73 1.28 16.60
CA PHE A 151 -0.24 2.58 17.07
C PHE A 151 -0.41 3.68 16.01
N MET A 152 -0.05 3.41 14.75
CA MET A 152 -0.27 4.37 13.65
C MET A 152 -1.75 4.66 13.42
N LEU A 153 -2.61 3.64 13.53
CA LEU A 153 -4.06 3.82 13.43
C LEU A 153 -4.61 4.67 14.58
N PHE A 154 -4.20 4.42 15.82
CA PHE A 154 -4.55 5.26 16.95
C PHE A 154 -4.09 6.71 16.75
N LEU A 155 -2.87 6.92 16.26
CA LEU A 155 -2.35 8.25 15.97
C LEU A 155 -3.18 8.97 14.89
N THR A 156 -3.46 8.31 13.77
CA THR A 156 -4.26 8.90 12.68
C THR A 156 -5.70 9.17 13.10
N THR A 157 -6.32 8.27 13.86
CA THR A 157 -7.67 8.47 14.41
C THR A 157 -7.67 9.59 15.45
N TYR A 158 -6.66 9.70 16.31
CA TYR A 158 -6.51 10.83 17.23
C TYR A 158 -6.40 12.16 16.47
N LEU A 159 -5.59 12.20 15.40
CA LEU A 159 -5.49 13.39 14.55
C LEU A 159 -6.83 13.74 13.89
N ALA A 160 -7.71 12.76 13.62
CA ALA A 160 -9.06 13.00 13.13
C ALA A 160 -9.98 13.68 14.15
N PHE A 161 -9.66 13.62 15.44
CA PHE A 161 -10.33 14.40 16.49
C PHE A 161 -9.71 15.79 16.72
N CYS A 162 -8.57 16.11 16.10
CA CYS A 162 -7.94 17.41 16.17
C CYS A 162 -8.42 18.32 15.02
N PRO A 163 -9.39 19.23 15.23
CA PRO A 163 -10.06 19.95 14.14
C PRO A 163 -9.10 20.84 13.32
N ILE A 164 -8.07 21.41 13.96
CA ILE A 164 -7.08 22.28 13.30
C ILE A 164 -6.28 21.50 12.25
N VAL A 165 -5.83 20.29 12.60
CA VAL A 165 -4.99 19.47 11.73
C VAL A 165 -5.85 18.73 10.70
N PHE A 166 -6.98 18.18 11.14
CA PHE A 166 -7.84 17.37 10.30
C PHE A 166 -8.51 18.18 9.20
N ASN A 167 -8.94 19.42 9.45
CA ASN A 167 -9.56 20.25 8.42
C ASN A 167 -8.61 20.50 7.22
N ARG A 168 -7.29 20.54 7.47
CA ARG A 168 -6.29 20.76 6.43
C ARG A 168 -5.80 19.47 5.77
N TYR A 169 -5.71 18.39 6.52
CA TYR A 169 -5.02 17.16 6.10
C TYR A 169 -5.89 15.89 6.14
N ASN A 170 -7.22 16.01 6.21
CA ASN A 170 -8.13 14.86 6.35
C ASN A 170 -7.85 13.73 5.36
N GLN A 171 -7.74 14.06 4.06
CA GLN A 171 -7.56 13.10 3.00
C GLN A 171 -6.21 12.37 3.14
N GLN A 172 -5.14 13.08 3.49
CA GLN A 172 -3.82 12.49 3.69
C GLN A 172 -3.80 11.60 4.94
N ILE A 173 -4.43 12.03 6.04
CA ILE A 173 -4.51 11.26 7.29
C ILE A 173 -5.25 9.93 7.07
N ILE A 174 -6.42 9.98 6.41
CA ILE A 174 -7.22 8.78 6.11
C ILE A 174 -6.50 7.88 5.08
N SER A 175 -5.87 8.46 4.07
CA SER A 175 -5.09 7.66 3.10
C SER A 175 -3.93 6.96 3.79
N PHE A 176 -3.21 7.67 4.66
CA PHE A 176 -2.09 7.11 5.39
C PHE A 176 -2.51 5.98 6.34
N SER A 177 -3.64 6.13 7.04
CA SER A 177 -4.16 5.07 7.92
C SER A 177 -4.48 3.80 7.14
N LEU A 178 -5.12 3.93 5.97
CA LEU A 178 -5.45 2.80 5.10
C LEU A 178 -4.21 2.15 4.47
N VAL A 179 -3.29 2.94 3.91
CA VAL A 179 -2.03 2.42 3.37
C VAL A 179 -1.28 1.64 4.44
N THR A 180 -1.19 2.18 5.65
CA THR A 180 -0.51 1.50 6.77
C THR A 180 -1.19 0.18 7.14
N THR A 181 -2.53 0.16 7.15
CA THR A 181 -3.32 -1.06 7.39
C THR A 181 -3.03 -2.13 6.32
N VAL A 182 -3.11 -1.73 5.05
CA VAL A 182 -2.90 -2.60 3.89
C VAL A 182 -1.50 -3.20 3.90
N LEU A 183 -0.48 -2.36 4.08
CA LEU A 183 0.91 -2.80 4.16
C LEU A 183 1.13 -3.72 5.35
N GLY A 184 0.51 -3.44 6.50
CA GLY A 184 0.54 -4.30 7.68
C GLY A 184 0.05 -5.72 7.40
N ILE A 185 -1.11 -5.84 6.75
CA ILE A 185 -1.68 -7.14 6.40
C ILE A 185 -0.81 -7.86 5.37
N ILE A 186 -0.39 -7.16 4.32
CA ILE A 186 0.47 -7.73 3.26
C ILE A 186 1.80 -8.23 3.83
N LEU A 187 2.41 -7.49 4.76
CA LEU A 187 3.63 -7.92 5.46
C LEU A 187 3.39 -9.17 6.32
N CYS A 188 2.28 -9.22 7.08
CA CYS A 188 1.93 -10.42 7.85
C CYS A 188 1.72 -11.64 6.94
N MET A 189 1.01 -11.47 5.82
CA MET A 189 0.84 -12.54 4.83
C MET A 189 2.17 -12.97 4.22
N SER A 190 3.07 -12.04 3.91
CA SER A 190 4.37 -12.40 3.34
C SER A 190 5.25 -13.21 4.28
N LEU A 191 5.15 -12.95 5.58
CA LEU A 191 5.97 -13.60 6.59
C LEU A 191 5.38 -14.94 7.03
N SER A 192 4.08 -15.14 6.82
CA SER A 192 3.41 -16.39 7.08
C SER A 192 3.97 -17.53 6.23
N ARG A 193 3.98 -18.73 6.82
CA ARG A 193 4.37 -19.95 6.10
C ARG A 193 3.22 -20.44 5.22
N ILE A 194 3.57 -21.16 4.16
CA ILE A 194 2.60 -21.73 3.21
C ILE A 194 1.62 -22.66 3.94
N ASP A 195 2.06 -23.35 4.99
CA ASP A 195 1.25 -24.28 5.76
C ASP A 195 0.28 -23.59 6.75
N GLU A 196 0.43 -22.28 6.96
CA GLU A 196 -0.42 -21.52 7.88
C GLU A 196 -1.69 -21.03 7.19
N LEU A 197 -2.83 -21.11 7.91
CA LEU A 197 -4.13 -20.62 7.42
C LEU A 197 -4.09 -19.15 7.02
N GLY A 198 -3.30 -18.32 7.72
CA GLY A 198 -3.19 -16.89 7.45
C GLY A 198 -2.69 -16.59 6.03
N TYR A 199 -1.82 -17.44 5.47
CA TYR A 199 -1.32 -17.29 4.10
C TYR A 199 -2.45 -17.34 3.07
N HIS A 200 -3.39 -18.27 3.25
CA HIS A 200 -4.47 -18.53 2.30
C HIS A 200 -5.74 -17.73 2.56
N THR A 201 -5.97 -17.22 3.78
CA THR A 201 -7.26 -16.64 4.17
C THR A 201 -7.27 -15.11 4.27
N TYR A 202 -6.09 -14.48 4.42
CA TYR A 202 -6.03 -13.02 4.64
C TYR A 202 -6.34 -12.18 3.40
N TYR A 203 -6.47 -12.77 2.22
CA TYR A 203 -7.04 -12.06 1.06
C TYR A 203 -8.45 -11.55 1.35
N GLY A 204 -9.23 -12.27 2.18
CA GLY A 204 -10.57 -11.83 2.61
C GLY A 204 -10.51 -10.55 3.44
N ALA A 205 -9.46 -10.37 4.26
CA ALA A 205 -9.26 -9.14 5.01
C ALA A 205 -8.88 -7.96 4.09
N LEU A 206 -8.06 -8.21 3.06
CA LEU A 206 -7.76 -7.21 2.03
C LEU A 206 -9.01 -6.78 1.26
N LEU A 207 -9.87 -7.72 0.89
CA LEU A 207 -11.13 -7.44 0.21
C LEU A 207 -12.05 -6.58 1.07
N LEU A 208 -12.16 -6.87 2.37
CA LEU A 208 -12.94 -6.04 3.29
C LEU A 208 -12.39 -4.61 3.40
N ILE A 209 -11.07 -4.42 3.33
CA ILE A 209 -10.46 -3.08 3.28
C ILE A 209 -10.81 -2.35 2.00
N ILE A 210 -10.89 -3.02 0.85
CA ILE A 210 -11.35 -2.40 -0.40
C ILE A 210 -12.77 -1.86 -0.20
N PHE A 211 -13.69 -2.68 0.31
CA PHE A 211 -15.06 -2.23 0.58
C PHE A 211 -15.11 -1.07 1.58
N TYR A 212 -14.35 -1.16 2.67
CA TYR A 212 -14.26 -0.08 3.65
C TYR A 212 -13.73 1.21 3.02
N THR A 213 -12.74 1.12 2.13
CA THR A 213 -12.12 2.26 1.44
C THR A 213 -13.15 3.03 0.61
N TYR A 214 -14.02 2.34 -0.13
CA TYR A 214 -15.01 3.00 -0.98
C TYR A 214 -16.32 3.36 -0.28
N LEU A 215 -16.73 2.60 0.75
CA LEU A 215 -18.04 2.79 1.39
C LEU A 215 -18.00 3.72 2.60
N ASN A 216 -16.97 3.62 3.45
CA ASN A 216 -17.03 4.21 4.79
C ASN A 216 -15.84 5.14 5.13
N SER A 217 -14.74 5.09 4.37
CA SER A 217 -13.54 5.87 4.68
C SER A 217 -13.73 7.39 4.55
N GLY A 218 -14.64 7.84 3.69
CA GLY A 218 -14.79 9.27 3.33
C GLY A 218 -13.66 9.79 2.42
N LEU A 219 -12.86 8.91 1.81
CA LEU A 219 -11.87 9.30 0.83
C LEU A 219 -12.52 9.78 -0.46
N ARG A 220 -11.91 10.79 -1.07
CA ARG A 220 -12.21 11.17 -2.45
C ARG A 220 -11.78 10.05 -3.39
N PHE A 221 -12.47 9.94 -4.52
CA PHE A 221 -12.26 8.90 -5.53
C PHE A 221 -10.79 8.63 -5.85
N PHE A 222 -10.01 9.69 -6.10
CA PHE A 222 -8.61 9.54 -6.44
C PHE A 222 -7.74 8.96 -5.34
N ASN A 223 -7.94 9.41 -4.10
CA ASN A 223 -7.16 8.88 -2.99
C ASN A 223 -7.55 7.43 -2.72
N ALA A 224 -8.85 7.11 -2.82
CA ALA A 224 -9.33 5.73 -2.73
C ALA A 224 -8.74 4.83 -3.84
N LEU A 225 -8.61 5.35 -5.06
CA LEU A 225 -7.98 4.65 -6.19
C LEU A 225 -6.50 4.40 -5.95
N ILE A 226 -5.76 5.39 -5.44
CA ILE A 226 -4.33 5.23 -5.10
C ILE A 226 -4.16 4.17 -4.00
N VAL A 227 -4.93 4.24 -2.92
CA VAL A 227 -4.90 3.26 -1.82
C VAL A 227 -5.22 1.85 -2.34
N SER A 228 -6.26 1.72 -3.16
CA SER A 228 -6.66 0.43 -3.74
C SER A 228 -5.63 -0.12 -4.71
N SER A 229 -4.95 0.76 -5.47
CA SER A 229 -3.86 0.38 -6.36
C SER A 229 -2.68 -0.16 -5.55
N ILE A 230 -2.28 0.53 -4.47
CA ILE A 230 -1.21 0.06 -3.55
C ILE A 230 -1.56 -1.32 -2.99
N LEU A 231 -2.82 -1.54 -2.61
CA LEU A 231 -3.30 -2.84 -2.14
C LEU A 231 -3.15 -3.93 -3.20
N LEU A 232 -3.67 -3.70 -4.41
CA LEU A 232 -3.61 -4.66 -5.51
C LEU A 232 -2.17 -4.98 -5.91
N PHE A 233 -1.34 -3.96 -6.10
CA PHE A 233 0.07 -4.15 -6.44
C PHE A 233 0.82 -4.88 -5.31
N GLY A 234 0.63 -4.49 -4.06
CA GLY A 234 1.29 -5.14 -2.93
C GLY A 234 0.89 -6.61 -2.77
N TYR A 235 -0.40 -6.93 -2.98
CA TYR A 235 -0.88 -8.31 -2.97
C TYR A 235 -0.31 -9.12 -4.15
N GLY A 236 -0.27 -8.54 -5.35
CA GLY A 236 0.32 -9.17 -6.53
C GLY A 236 1.80 -9.50 -6.35
N VAL A 237 2.57 -8.56 -5.81
CA VAL A 237 4.01 -8.74 -5.52
C VAL A 237 4.22 -9.85 -4.49
N MET A 238 3.47 -9.83 -3.39
CA MET A 238 3.55 -10.87 -2.37
C MET A 238 3.31 -12.26 -2.98
N ASN A 239 2.25 -12.41 -3.78
CA ASN A 239 1.92 -13.69 -4.41
C ASN A 239 3.03 -14.15 -5.35
N TYR A 240 3.54 -13.25 -6.20
CA TYR A 240 4.62 -13.56 -7.13
C TYR A 240 5.89 -14.03 -6.40
N VAL A 241 6.29 -13.32 -5.34
CA VAL A 241 7.50 -13.64 -4.55
C VAL A 241 7.39 -15.01 -3.87
N ASN A 242 6.23 -15.36 -3.33
CA ASN A 242 6.06 -16.59 -2.56
C ASN A 242 5.77 -17.82 -3.45
N GLN A 243 5.40 -17.61 -4.71
CA GLN A 243 5.01 -18.66 -5.66
C GLN A 243 6.17 -19.25 -6.46
N SER A 244 7.37 -18.66 -6.42
CA SER A 244 8.53 -19.03 -7.25
C SER A 244 9.12 -20.43 -6.98
N THR A 245 8.48 -21.29 -6.17
CA THR A 245 9.16 -22.45 -5.59
C THR A 245 8.60 -23.82 -6.01
N ILE A 246 7.36 -23.99 -6.51
CA ILE A 246 6.76 -25.36 -6.55
C ILE A 246 5.90 -25.76 -7.79
N LEU A 247 5.49 -24.88 -8.71
CA LEU A 247 4.48 -25.26 -9.73
C LEU A 247 4.90 -25.11 -11.20
N ASP A 248 4.44 -26.06 -12.03
CA ASP A 248 4.52 -26.03 -13.48
C ASP A 248 4.03 -24.68 -14.04
N LEU A 249 4.76 -24.16 -15.02
CA LEU A 249 4.59 -22.82 -15.59
C LEU A 249 3.15 -22.53 -16.07
N HIS A 250 2.44 -23.57 -16.55
CA HIS A 250 1.05 -23.47 -17.01
C HIS A 250 0.03 -23.31 -15.87
N ILE A 251 0.22 -24.04 -14.76
CA ILE A 251 -0.67 -23.93 -13.58
C ILE A 251 -0.40 -22.61 -12.85
N ASN A 252 0.85 -22.14 -12.86
CA ASN A 252 1.22 -20.82 -12.34
C ASN A 252 0.46 -19.69 -13.05
N ASN A 253 0.41 -19.71 -14.38
CA ASN A 253 -0.28 -18.69 -15.17
C ASN A 253 -1.80 -18.71 -14.96
N LEU A 254 -2.41 -19.90 -14.89
CA LEU A 254 -3.84 -20.04 -14.60
C LEU A 254 -4.19 -19.54 -13.19
N ARG A 255 -3.34 -19.83 -12.21
CA ARG A 255 -3.53 -19.33 -10.84
C ARG A 255 -3.34 -17.81 -10.75
N HIS A 256 -2.37 -17.25 -11.46
CA HIS A 256 -2.22 -15.79 -11.55
C HIS A 256 -3.46 -15.16 -12.17
N PHE A 257 -3.97 -15.70 -13.28
CA PHE A 257 -5.20 -15.22 -13.90
C PHE A 257 -6.37 -15.28 -12.92
N ASN A 258 -6.52 -16.40 -12.19
CA ASN A 258 -7.56 -16.54 -11.18
C ASN A 258 -7.43 -15.49 -10.07
N ASN A 259 -6.27 -15.35 -9.43
CA ASN A 259 -6.08 -14.41 -8.32
C ASN A 259 -6.18 -12.91 -8.71
N TYR A 260 -6.00 -12.57 -9.99
CA TYR A 260 -6.13 -11.20 -10.47
C TYR A 260 -7.54 -10.86 -10.98
N PHE A 261 -8.31 -11.86 -11.44
CA PHE A 261 -9.64 -11.64 -12.05
C PHE A 261 -10.82 -12.17 -11.25
N PHE A 262 -10.62 -13.12 -10.33
CA PHE A 262 -11.64 -13.76 -9.50
C PHE A 262 -11.29 -13.65 -8.01
#